data_AF-K6IDZ2-F1
#
_entry.id   AF-K6IDZ2-F1
#
_cell.length_a   1.000
_cell.length_b   1.000
_cell.length_c   1.000
_cell.angle_alpha   90.00
_cell.angle_beta   90.00
_cell.angle_gamma   90.00
#
_symmetry.space_group_name_H-M   'P 1'
#
loop_
_entity.id
_entity.type
_entity.pdbx_description
1 polymer ?
#
loop_
_entity_poly.entity_id
_entity_poly.type
_entity_poly.pdbx_seq_one_letter_code
_entity_poly.pdbx_strand_id
1 'polypeptide(L)' 'MSVEESRYQIQIIRLQLLSKEISYEQARELANPHLKNLNELGKQIATKHNRRHHPLTFTGMMR' A
#
# COMPACT_ATOMS: atom_id res chain seq x y z
N MET A 1 0.44 -13.07 -4.06
CA MET A 1 0.81 -11.72 -4.54
C MET A 1 2.22 -11.42 -4.11
N SER A 2 3.09 -11.14 -5.08
CA SER A 2 4.43 -10.62 -4.84
C SER A 2 4.38 -9.23 -4.19
N VAL A 3 5.44 -8.85 -3.48
CA VAL A 3 5.65 -7.49 -2.96
C VAL A 3 5.66 -6.48 -4.10
N GLU A 4 6.33 -6.83 -5.20
CA GLU A 4 6.47 -5.97 -6.37
C GLU A 4 5.11 -5.73 -7.04
N GLU A 5 4.30 -6.79 -7.18
CA GLU A 5 2.92 -6.67 -7.65
C GLU A 5 2.10 -5.75 -6.74
N SER A 6 2.20 -5.90 -5.42
CA SER A 6 1.44 -5.06 -4.48
C SER A 6 1.87 -3.59 -4.53
N ARG A 7 3.17 -3.31 -4.74
CA ARG A 7 3.68 -1.95 -4.95
C ARG A 7 3.20 -1.35 -6.27
N TYR A 8 3.27 -2.14 -7.33
CA TYR A 8 2.84 -1.72 -8.67
C TYR A 8 1.34 -1.41 -8.70
N GLN A 9 0.50 -2.25 -8.07
CA GLN A 9 -0.93 -2.00 -7.99
C GLN A 9 -1.27 -0.73 -7.20
N ILE A 10 -0.56 -0.43 -6.11
CA ILE A 10 -0.76 0.82 -5.39
C ILE A 10 -0.40 2.04 -6.26
N GLN A 11 0.62 1.93 -7.11
CA GLN A 11 0.96 3.00 -8.07
C GLN A 11 -0.14 3.20 -9.12
N ILE A 12 -0.70 2.12 -9.67
CA ILE A 12 -1.84 2.20 -10.60
C ILE A 12 -3.03 2.87 -9.92
N ILE A 13 -3.42 2.42 -8.73
CA ILE A 13 -4.55 2.99 -7.98
C ILE A 13 -4.32 4.48 -7.71
N ARG A 14 -3.08 4.89 -7.40
CA ARG A 14 -2.73 6.30 -7.23
C ARG A 14 -2.92 7.08 -8.53
N LEU A 15 -2.46 6.56 -9.66
CA LEU A 15 -2.64 7.20 -10.96
C LEU A 15 -4.12 7.35 -11.31
N GLN A 16 -4.94 6.31 -11.09
CA GLN A 16 -6.38 6.34 -11.33
C GLN A 16 -7.10 7.35 -10.43
N LEU A 17 -6.67 7.48 -9.17
CA LEU A 17 -7.21 8.48 -8.26
C LEU A 17 -6.84 9.91 -8.73
N LEU A 18 -5.60 10.12 -9.18
CA LEU A 18 -5.13 11.41 -9.69
C LEU A 18 -5.80 11.79 -11.02
N SER A 19 -6.08 10.81 -11.90
CA SER A 19 -6.83 11.00 -13.14
C SER A 19 -8.34 11.15 -12.92
N LYS A 20 -8.82 10.98 -11.68
CA LYS A 20 -10.24 10.99 -11.30
C LYS A 20 -11.06 9.88 -11.96
N GLU A 21 -10.42 8.80 -12.38
CA GLU A 21 -11.10 7.59 -12.89
C GLU A 21 -11.84 6.83 -11.78
N ILE A 22 -11.34 6.92 -10.55
CA ILE A 22 -11.92 6.28 -9.37
C ILE A 22 -12.11 7.28 -8.23
N SER A 23 -13.11 7.05 -7.39
CA SER A 23 -13.32 7.85 -6.19
C SER A 23 -12.26 7.55 -5.12
N TYR A 24 -12.11 8.46 -4.15
CA TYR A 24 -11.23 8.25 -3.00
C TYR A 24 -11.60 6.99 -2.19
N GLU A 25 -12.90 6.73 -2.03
CA GLU A 25 -13.41 5.54 -1.33
C GLU A 25 -13.05 4.27 -2.08
N GLN A 26 -13.26 4.25 -3.39
CA GLN A 26 -12.89 3.12 -4.26
C GLN A 26 -11.38 2.88 -4.25
N ALA A 27 -10.58 3.93 -4.36
CA ALA A 27 -9.12 3.82 -4.28
C ALA A 27 -8.67 3.23 -2.94
N ARG A 28 -9.34 3.60 -1.85
CA ARG A 28 -9.04 3.08 -0.51
C ARG A 28 -9.38 1.60 -0.39
N GLU A 29 -10.53 1.17 -0.89
CA GLU A 29 -10.93 -0.23 -0.89
C GLU A 29 -9.98 -1.09 -1.72
N LEU A 30 -9.59 -0.63 -2.91
CA LEU A 30 -8.65 -1.33 -3.78
C LEU A 30 -7.23 -1.39 -3.19
N ALA A 31 -6.78 -0.33 -2.52
CA ALA A 31 -5.43 -0.28 -1.96
C ALA A 31 -5.28 -1.06 -0.64
N ASN A 32 -6.34 -1.18 0.16
CA ASN A 32 -6.33 -1.86 1.46
C ASN A 32 -5.71 -3.28 1.45
N PRO A 33 -6.09 -4.21 0.55
CA PRO A 33 -5.50 -5.55 0.54
C PRO A 33 -3.99 -5.51 0.23
N HIS A 34 -3.56 -4.63 -0.68
CA HIS A 34 -2.14 -4.47 -1.03
C HIS A 34 -1.34 -3.85 0.12
N LEU A 35 -1.89 -2.83 0.80
CA LEU A 35 -1.27 -2.21 1.97
C LEU A 35 -1.11 -3.21 3.12
N LYS A 36 -2.11 -4.05 3.35
CA LYS A 36 -2.05 -5.09 4.39
C LYS A 36 -0.90 -6.06 4.12
N ASN A 37 -0.79 -6.57 2.89
CA ASN A 37 0.30 -7.46 2.47
C ASN A 37 1.69 -6.82 2.67
N LEU A 38 1.85 -5.56 2.26
CA LEU A 38 3.11 -4.82 2.43
C LEU A 38 3.46 -4.56 3.90
N ASN A 39 2.46 -4.26 4.74
CA ASN A 39 2.67 -4.05 6.17
C ASN A 39 3.02 -5.34 6.91
N GLU A 40 2.39 -6.46 6.56
CA GLU A 40 2.73 -7.77 7.14
C GLU A 40 4.18 -8.15 6.85
N LEU A 41 4.63 -7.97 5.60
CA LEU A 41 6.02 -8.22 5.22
C LEU A 41 6.97 -7.20 5.85
N GLY A 42 6.61 -5.92 5.86
CA GLY A 42 7.38 -4.89 6.54
C GLY A 42 7.54 -5.17 8.04
N LYS A 43 6.53 -5.75 8.68
CA LYS A 43 6.58 -6.19 10.08
C LYS A 43 7.53 -7.37 10.25
N GLN A 44 7.47 -8.37 9.37
CA GLN A 44 8.41 -9.52 9.41
C GLN A 44 9.87 -9.06 9.27
N ILE A 45 10.15 -8.16 8.33
CA ILE A 45 11.49 -7.60 8.12
C ILE A 45 11.93 -6.79 9.33
N ALA A 46 11.07 -5.91 9.84
CA ALA A 46 11.38 -5.09 11.02
C ALA A 46 11.72 -5.96 12.24
N THR A 47 10.93 -7.01 12.49
CA THR A 47 11.20 -8.00 13.55
C THR A 47 12.53 -8.72 13.32
N LYS A 48 12.80 -9.18 12.08
CA LYS A 48 14.07 -9.86 11.73
C LYS A 48 15.30 -8.99 12.03
N HIS A 49 15.18 -7.67 11.84
CA HIS A 49 16.28 -6.73 12.04
C HIS A 49 16.24 -5.99 13.38
N ASN A 50 15.36 -6.40 14.32
CA ASN A 50 15.15 -5.72 15.61
C ASN A 50 14.91 -4.20 15.47
N ARG A 51 14.16 -3.80 14.43
CA ARG A 51 13.78 -2.41 14.18
C ARG A 51 12.29 -2.19 14.42
N ARG A 52 11.93 -0.94 14.70
CA ARG A 52 10.52 -0.54 14.82
C ARG A 52 9.85 -0.61 13.44
N HIS A 53 8.72 -1.30 13.35
CA HIS A 53 7.92 -1.32 12.13
C HIS A 53 7.16 0.00 11.98
N HIS A 54 7.30 0.63 10.81
CA HIS A 54 6.52 1.80 10.41
C HIS A 54 5.51 1.38 9.34
N PRO A 55 4.20 1.36 9.67
CA PRO A 55 3.19 0.89 8.74
C PRO A 55 2.96 1.93 7.63
N LEU A 56 2.82 1.42 6.40
CA LEU A 56 2.32 2.16 5.25
C LEU A 56 0.82 2.42 5.45
N THR A 57 0.41 3.66 5.24
CA THR A 57 -0.98 4.10 5.31
C THR A 57 -1.44 4.54 3.93
N PHE A 58 -2.74 4.42 3.66
CA PHE A 58 -3.33 4.87 2.40
C PHE A 58 -3.02 6.35 2.12
N THR A 59 -3.22 7.21 3.12
CA THR A 59 -2.93 8.65 3.02
C THR A 59 -1.45 8.94 2.76
N GLY A 60 -0.54 8.17 3.36
CA GLY A 60 0.90 8.31 3.12
C GLY A 60 1.35 7.88 1.73
N MET A 61 0.63 6.94 1.10
CA MET A 61 0.95 6.46 -0.25
C MET A 61 0.32 7.31 -1.37
N MET A 62 -0.78 8.00 -1.07
CA MET A 62 -1.54 8.80 -2.04
C MET A 62 -1.16 10.29 -2.05
N ARG A 63 -0.40 10.76 -1.05
CA ARG A 63 0.28 12.07 -1.09
C ARG A 63 1.45 12.07 -2.06
#